data_AF-A0A8T4FPM0-F1
#
_entry.id   AF-A0A8T4FPM0-F1
#
_cell.length_a   1.000
_cell.length_b   1.000
_cell.length_c   1.000
_cell.angle_alpha   90.00
_cell.angle_beta   90.00
_cell.angle_gamma   90.00
#
_symmetry.space_group_name_H-M   'P 1'
#
loop_
_entity.id
_entity.type
_entity.pdbx_description
1 polymer ?
#
loop_
_entity_poly.entity_id
_entity_poly.type
_entity_poly.pdbx_seq_one_letter_code
_entity_poly.pdbx_strand_id
1 'polypeptide(L)'
;WCLSADDSLMFMSENGEIPFNLTVRAEVVQTHVERLPAGKELLVVGASLPKFVEREKRFGVRLYQLSHALLAASPGFCLVHPIEARTCLALLRDTEDVTRVALEEKLATGAAKVAGGLMSIGFPIMAENLLIRLENGNMKVEPDNPFQKDVTLNLYESAISSRMRLMWMCMRERVLREDVSGRRITKAWTPSEVNDIMDKAFLKDAASTLCLQEMNVTEALARSVVEGKWEYEVLCQEAGEENVAATMGYLEAYRLARTDILDSLSGGCEPQKLFERIKGWHTALMQPFRDHGLLEDESYRFYRRKEGFVIGSDHIPVGADEVPAAMDTLEELLAGERKPFVRAVLGAFFLEYIQPVHKVTGVLARLYLNSQLVCHGLPWITVGEEDQSDYQRSVEEGSVNLFIHNFAKLIAKQIETATVEMSKSC
;
A
#
# COMPACT_ATOMS: atom_id res chain seq x y z
N TRP A 1 25.94 18.27 6.13
CA TRP A 1 24.67 17.98 6.80
C TRP A 1 24.24 16.56 6.46
N CYS A 2 23.45 15.92 7.31
CA CYS A 2 22.74 14.67 7.03
C CYS A 2 21.44 14.64 7.84
N LEU A 3 20.49 13.78 7.49
CA LEU A 3 19.35 13.50 8.35
C LEU A 3 19.81 12.92 9.70
N SER A 4 18.97 12.99 10.71
CA SER A 4 19.19 12.31 11.99
C SER A 4 19.20 10.78 11.80
N ALA A 5 19.63 10.03 12.83
CA ALA A 5 19.58 8.58 12.80
C ALA A 5 18.13 8.08 12.61
N ASP A 6 17.20 8.60 13.39
CA ASP A 6 15.77 8.25 13.35
C ASP A 6 15.16 8.57 11.97
N ASP A 7 15.38 9.77 11.45
CA ASP A 7 14.86 10.16 10.12
C ASP A 7 15.51 9.37 8.98
N SER A 8 16.78 8.95 9.14
CA SER A 8 17.42 8.04 8.19
C SER A 8 16.75 6.67 8.19
N LEU A 9 16.39 6.13 9.37
CA LEU A 9 15.66 4.86 9.49
C LEU A 9 14.23 4.96 8.93
N MET A 10 13.53 6.07 9.20
CA MET A 10 12.21 6.33 8.60
C MET A 10 12.30 6.24 7.07
N PHE A 11 13.30 6.91 6.48
CA PHE A 11 13.54 6.88 5.04
C PHE A 11 13.87 5.47 4.52
N MET A 12 14.86 4.79 5.12
CA MET A 12 15.33 3.46 4.70
C MET A 12 14.26 2.37 4.80
N SER A 13 13.24 2.59 5.62
CA SER A 13 12.15 1.65 5.81
C SER A 13 11.10 1.68 4.70
N GLU A 14 11.28 2.47 3.64
CA GLU A 14 10.28 2.75 2.59
C GLU A 14 8.98 3.31 3.19
N ASN A 15 9.09 4.15 4.23
CA ASN A 15 7.95 4.90 4.72
C ASN A 15 7.57 5.99 3.70
N GLY A 16 6.34 5.90 3.18
CA GLY A 16 5.78 6.85 2.22
C GLY A 16 5.23 8.14 2.85
N GLU A 17 5.10 8.22 4.18
CA GLU A 17 4.60 9.42 4.85
C GLU A 17 5.52 10.64 4.60
N ILE A 18 4.93 11.76 4.19
CA ILE A 18 5.60 13.05 4.12
C ILE A 18 5.69 13.61 5.54
N PRO A 19 6.89 13.66 6.15
CA PRO A 19 7.02 14.04 7.56
C PRO A 19 6.65 15.52 7.79
N PHE A 20 5.95 15.78 8.89
CA PHE A 20 5.71 17.16 9.35
C PHE A 20 6.99 17.82 9.86
N ASN A 21 7.85 17.05 10.54
CA ASN A 21 9.10 17.53 11.11
C ASN A 21 10.23 16.60 10.68
N LEU A 22 11.36 17.17 10.26
CA LEU A 22 12.58 16.43 9.96
C LEU A 22 13.75 17.01 10.74
N THR A 23 14.62 16.17 11.27
CA THR A 23 15.82 16.59 11.97
C THR A 23 17.06 16.44 11.08
N VAL A 24 17.79 17.54 10.90
CA VAL A 24 19.02 17.61 10.09
C VAL A 24 20.19 17.96 10.99
N ARG A 25 21.29 17.21 10.92
CA ARG A 25 22.55 17.53 11.60
C ARG A 25 23.48 18.30 10.68
N ALA A 26 24.16 19.32 11.20
CA ALA A 26 25.23 20.03 10.50
C ALA A 26 26.28 20.57 11.48
N GLU A 27 27.56 20.62 11.07
CA GLU A 27 28.69 20.84 12.00
C GLU A 27 28.90 22.31 12.40
N VAL A 28 28.56 23.25 11.53
CA VAL A 28 28.90 24.67 11.69
C VAL A 28 27.64 25.53 11.61
N VAL A 29 26.64 25.20 12.43
CA VAL A 29 25.37 25.93 12.54
C VAL A 29 24.91 25.98 14.00
N GLN A 30 24.20 27.03 14.38
CA GLN A 30 23.44 27.02 15.63
C GLN A 30 22.17 26.17 15.46
N THR A 31 21.71 25.52 16.52
CA THR A 31 20.44 24.78 16.47
C THR A 31 19.29 25.76 16.27
N HIS A 32 18.49 25.55 15.24
CA HIS A 32 17.33 26.38 14.91
C HIS A 32 16.27 25.57 14.15
N VAL A 33 15.08 26.14 14.02
CA VAL A 33 13.98 25.57 13.24
C VAL A 33 13.80 26.40 11.98
N GLU A 34 13.89 25.74 10.83
CA GLU A 34 13.55 26.31 9.53
C GLU A 34 12.12 25.92 9.16
N ARG A 35 11.28 26.92 8.89
CA ARG A 35 9.88 26.68 8.53
C ARG A 35 9.73 26.49 7.03
N LEU A 36 9.04 25.43 6.64
CA LEU A 36 8.73 25.09 5.26
C LEU A 36 7.25 25.37 4.93
N PRO A 37 6.87 25.38 3.64
CA PRO A 37 5.47 25.45 3.23
C PRO A 37 4.60 24.35 3.87
N ALA A 38 3.29 24.59 3.91
CA ALA A 38 2.29 23.67 4.49
C ALA A 38 2.51 23.33 5.97
N GLY A 39 3.17 24.22 6.74
CA GLY A 39 3.38 24.05 8.18
C GLY A 39 4.43 23.00 8.56
N LYS A 40 5.19 22.51 7.58
CA LYS A 40 6.28 21.54 7.79
C LYS A 40 7.51 22.26 8.34
N GLU A 41 8.34 21.58 9.12
CA GLU A 41 9.51 22.16 9.77
C GLU A 41 10.77 21.29 9.64
N LEU A 42 11.93 21.95 9.58
CA LEU A 42 13.24 21.34 9.65
C LEU A 42 13.93 21.78 10.94
N LEU A 43 14.16 20.84 11.85
CA LEU A 43 15.02 21.07 13.01
C LEU A 43 16.47 20.89 12.59
N VAL A 44 17.19 21.99 12.40
CA VAL A 44 18.61 21.98 12.10
C VAL A 44 19.38 21.97 13.41
N VAL A 45 20.14 20.90 13.66
CA VAL A 45 20.91 20.67 14.88
C VAL A 45 22.40 20.87 14.60
N GLY A 46 23.02 21.79 15.35
CA GLY A 46 24.47 21.98 15.38
C GLY A 46 25.16 20.81 16.05
N ALA A 47 25.65 19.84 15.28
CA ALA A 47 26.28 18.63 15.81
C ALA A 47 27.27 18.01 14.81
N SER A 48 28.22 17.21 15.33
CA SER A 48 29.11 16.42 14.50
C SER A 48 28.34 15.45 13.60
N LEU A 49 28.88 15.21 12.41
CA LEU A 49 28.36 14.23 11.46
C LEU A 49 28.96 12.85 11.74
N PRO A 50 28.26 11.76 11.36
CA PRO A 50 28.87 10.43 11.37
C PRO A 50 30.05 10.41 10.39
N LYS A 51 31.03 9.55 10.68
CA LYS A 51 32.24 9.39 9.86
C LYS A 51 31.91 9.07 8.39
N PHE A 52 30.83 8.34 8.18
CA PHE A 52 30.32 7.99 6.86
C PHE A 52 28.89 8.50 6.71
N VAL A 53 28.65 9.23 5.62
CA VAL A 53 27.33 9.74 5.22
C VAL A 53 27.03 9.20 3.84
N GLU A 54 25.94 8.45 3.72
CA GLU A 54 25.49 7.90 2.46
C GLU A 54 24.64 8.91 1.71
N ARG A 55 24.77 8.92 0.39
CA ARG A 55 23.88 9.66 -0.49
C ARG A 55 22.94 8.68 -1.17
N GLU A 56 21.68 8.78 -0.80
CA GLU A 56 20.59 7.99 -1.33
C GLU A 56 20.35 8.34 -2.81
N LYS A 57 19.86 7.38 -3.62
CA LYS A 57 19.83 7.50 -5.09
C LYS A 57 18.56 8.17 -5.64
N ARG A 58 17.40 7.96 -5.00
CA ARG A 58 16.06 8.40 -5.39
C ARG A 58 15.89 9.92 -5.29
N PHE A 59 16.21 10.50 -4.13
CA PHE A 59 16.08 11.94 -3.87
C PHE A 59 17.42 12.64 -3.60
N GLY A 60 18.53 11.88 -3.51
CA GLY A 60 19.85 12.47 -3.30
C GLY A 60 20.09 12.94 -1.86
N VAL A 61 19.25 12.50 -0.91
CA VAL A 61 19.32 12.88 0.50
C VAL A 61 20.54 12.25 1.18
N ARG A 62 21.07 12.94 2.19
CA ARG A 62 22.27 12.53 2.94
C ARG A 62 21.85 11.82 4.22
N LEU A 63 22.13 10.53 4.32
CA LEU A 63 21.67 9.65 5.40
C LEU A 63 22.84 9.15 6.25
N TYR A 64 22.52 8.73 7.47
CA TYR A 64 23.37 7.80 8.20
C TYR A 64 23.49 6.49 7.43
N GLN A 65 24.58 5.74 7.60
CA GLN A 65 24.59 4.33 7.17
C GLN A 65 23.64 3.52 8.05
N LEU A 66 22.98 2.49 7.49
CA LEU A 66 21.98 1.68 8.19
C LEU A 66 22.48 1.17 9.55
N SER A 67 23.68 0.58 9.59
CA SER A 67 24.28 0.04 10.81
C SER A 67 24.47 1.09 11.91
N HIS A 68 24.99 2.26 11.54
CA HIS A 68 25.14 3.37 12.47
C HIS A 68 23.77 3.91 12.91
N ALA A 69 22.83 4.11 11.98
CA ALA A 69 21.50 4.61 12.28
C ALA A 69 20.76 3.72 13.30
N LEU A 70 20.81 2.39 13.13
CA LEU A 70 20.20 1.43 14.06
C LEU A 70 20.79 1.52 15.47
N LEU A 71 22.12 1.65 15.58
CA LEU A 71 22.82 1.79 16.86
C LEU A 71 22.53 3.14 17.53
N ALA A 72 22.48 4.22 16.74
CA ALA A 72 22.31 5.59 17.22
C ALA A 72 20.84 6.02 17.35
N ALA A 73 19.88 5.18 16.93
CA ALA A 73 18.46 5.52 16.99
C ALA A 73 18.06 5.85 18.43
N SER A 74 17.19 6.86 18.59
CA SER A 74 16.78 7.34 19.90
C SER A 74 16.12 6.25 20.74
N PRO A 75 16.15 6.35 22.09
CA PRO A 75 15.56 5.33 22.95
C PRO A 75 14.07 5.05 22.68
N GLY A 76 13.32 6.07 22.23
CA GLY A 76 11.89 5.96 21.93
C GLY A 76 11.57 5.45 20.52
N PHE A 77 12.54 5.43 19.60
CA PHE A 77 12.28 5.18 18.18
C PHE A 77 11.54 3.86 17.93
N CYS A 78 12.04 2.75 18.48
CA CYS A 78 11.43 1.43 18.26
C CYS A 78 10.04 1.28 18.89
N LEU A 79 9.71 2.09 19.91
CA LEU A 79 8.39 2.07 20.55
C LEU A 79 7.37 2.86 19.72
N VAL A 80 7.78 4.00 19.16
CA VAL A 80 6.92 4.89 18.38
C VAL A 80 6.80 4.42 16.92
N HIS A 81 7.89 3.93 16.34
CA HIS A 81 8.01 3.50 14.94
C HIS A 81 8.41 2.01 14.83
N PRO A 82 7.58 1.09 15.36
CA PRO A 82 7.93 -0.32 15.43
C PRO A 82 7.90 -1.03 14.07
N ILE A 83 7.25 -0.48 13.05
CA ILE A 83 7.30 -1.02 11.68
C ILE A 83 8.63 -0.64 11.05
N GLU A 84 8.98 0.65 11.10
CA GLU A 84 10.18 1.21 10.48
C GLU A 84 11.45 0.61 11.08
N ALA A 85 11.51 0.49 12.40
CA ALA A 85 12.61 -0.15 13.10
C ALA A 85 12.79 -1.63 12.70
N ARG A 86 11.70 -2.40 12.62
CA ARG A 86 11.76 -3.82 12.23
C ARG A 86 12.13 -4.00 10.76
N THR A 87 11.60 -3.15 9.87
CA THR A 87 12.02 -3.13 8.46
C THR A 87 13.51 -2.86 8.35
N CYS A 88 14.05 -1.87 9.06
CA CYS A 88 15.48 -1.55 9.02
C CYS A 88 16.36 -2.68 9.59
N LEU A 89 15.93 -3.34 10.67
CA LEU A 89 16.61 -4.54 11.17
C LEU A 89 16.62 -5.66 10.12
N ALA A 90 15.51 -5.83 9.39
CA ALA A 90 15.37 -6.86 8.36
C ALA A 90 16.29 -6.66 7.14
N LEU A 91 16.74 -5.42 6.91
CA LEU A 91 17.66 -5.06 5.83
C LEU A 91 19.12 -5.49 6.08
N LEU A 92 19.48 -5.81 7.32
CA LEU A 92 20.82 -6.30 7.64
C LEU A 92 21.08 -7.64 6.94
N ARG A 93 22.16 -7.71 6.14
CA ARG A 93 22.62 -8.95 5.50
C ARG A 93 23.49 -9.79 6.44
N ASP A 94 24.26 -9.10 7.26
CA ASP A 94 25.09 -9.61 8.34
C ASP A 94 25.26 -8.52 9.42
N THR A 95 26.11 -8.78 10.41
CA THR A 95 26.34 -7.91 11.57
C THR A 95 27.75 -7.32 11.63
N GLU A 96 28.54 -7.41 10.56
CA GLU A 96 29.94 -6.97 10.53
C GLU A 96 30.04 -5.45 10.73
N ASP A 97 29.32 -4.68 9.92
CA ASP A 97 29.31 -3.23 10.04
C ASP A 97 28.68 -2.74 11.34
N VAL A 98 27.63 -3.42 11.82
CA VAL A 98 27.02 -3.12 13.14
C VAL A 98 28.06 -3.34 14.24
N THR A 99 28.78 -4.46 14.22
CA THR A 99 29.84 -4.75 15.21
C THR A 99 30.93 -3.69 15.15
N ARG A 100 31.45 -3.40 13.95
CA ARG A 100 32.53 -2.44 13.73
C ARG A 100 32.17 -1.07 14.28
N VAL A 101 31.02 -0.53 13.90
CA VAL A 101 30.56 0.80 14.35
C VAL A 101 30.32 0.81 15.86
N ALA A 102 29.69 -0.24 16.41
CA ALA A 102 29.46 -0.35 17.84
C ALA A 102 30.76 -0.30 18.66
N LEU A 103 31.80 -1.04 18.24
CA LEU A 103 33.10 -1.06 18.89
C LEU A 103 33.87 0.26 18.74
N GLU A 104 33.92 0.82 17.54
CA GLU A 104 34.63 2.09 17.25
C GLU A 104 34.03 3.26 18.06
N GLU A 105 32.70 3.32 18.16
CA GLU A 105 31.98 4.44 18.78
C GLU A 105 31.46 4.14 20.20
N LYS A 106 31.75 2.94 20.73
CA LYS A 106 31.36 2.48 22.07
C LYS A 106 29.84 2.48 22.32
N LEU A 107 29.04 2.10 21.32
CA LEU A 107 27.57 2.13 21.34
C LEU A 107 26.94 0.84 21.92
N ALA A 108 27.30 0.47 23.15
CA ALA A 108 26.85 -0.79 23.77
C ALA A 108 25.31 -0.90 23.91
N THR A 109 24.64 0.19 24.30
CA THR A 109 23.16 0.21 24.41
C THR A 109 22.48 0.03 23.06
N GLY A 110 23.01 0.65 22.01
CA GLY A 110 22.51 0.47 20.65
C GLY A 110 22.68 -0.97 20.18
N ALA A 111 23.83 -1.58 20.50
CA ALA A 111 24.10 -2.97 20.17
C ALA A 111 23.17 -3.96 20.89
N ALA A 112 22.85 -3.71 22.18
CA ALA A 112 21.88 -4.49 22.95
C ALA A 112 20.51 -4.52 22.27
N LYS A 113 20.05 -3.33 21.88
CA LYS A 113 18.78 -3.10 21.18
C LYS A 113 18.74 -3.80 19.82
N VAL A 114 19.82 -3.72 19.04
CA VAL A 114 19.90 -4.40 17.74
C VAL A 114 19.88 -5.92 17.93
N ALA A 115 20.63 -6.47 18.90
CA ALA A 115 20.64 -7.90 19.18
C ALA A 115 19.24 -8.42 19.60
N GLY A 116 18.59 -7.75 20.56
CA GLY A 116 17.24 -8.14 20.99
C GLY A 116 16.19 -7.92 19.90
N GLY A 117 16.31 -6.86 19.10
CA GLY A 117 15.45 -6.61 17.95
C GLY A 117 15.58 -7.67 16.86
N LEU A 118 16.80 -8.11 16.53
CA LEU A 118 17.04 -9.21 15.58
C LEU A 118 16.39 -10.51 16.06
N MET A 119 16.50 -10.84 17.35
CA MET A 119 15.78 -11.99 17.92
C MET A 119 14.26 -11.84 17.77
N SER A 120 13.73 -10.65 18.06
CA SER A 120 12.29 -10.36 18.01
C SER A 120 11.67 -10.43 16.62
N ILE A 121 12.45 -10.21 15.56
CA ILE A 121 11.97 -10.37 14.16
C ILE A 121 12.21 -11.77 13.59
N GLY A 122 12.72 -12.69 14.41
CA GLY A 122 12.95 -14.08 14.04
C GLY A 122 14.35 -14.38 13.48
N PHE A 123 15.35 -13.53 13.73
CA PHE A 123 16.74 -13.70 13.26
C PHE A 123 17.73 -14.03 14.42
N PRO A 124 17.51 -15.11 15.20
CA PRO A 124 18.33 -15.40 16.39
C PRO A 124 19.79 -15.68 16.04
N ILE A 125 20.07 -16.38 14.94
CA ILE A 125 21.44 -16.69 14.50
C ILE A 125 22.23 -15.42 14.21
N MET A 126 21.58 -14.41 13.59
CA MET A 126 22.22 -13.14 13.30
C MET A 126 22.54 -12.36 14.58
N ALA A 127 21.61 -12.37 15.54
CA ALA A 127 21.80 -11.77 16.86
C ALA A 127 22.95 -12.45 17.64
N GLU A 128 22.99 -13.78 17.67
CA GLU A 128 24.07 -14.54 18.32
C GLU A 128 25.44 -14.21 17.73
N ASN A 129 25.54 -14.15 16.39
CA ASN A 129 26.78 -13.76 15.71
C ASN A 129 27.23 -12.34 16.08
N LEU A 130 26.31 -11.39 16.22
CA LEU A 130 26.62 -10.03 16.69
C LEU A 130 27.21 -10.07 18.12
N LEU A 131 26.56 -10.78 19.04
CA LEU A 131 27.00 -10.86 20.44
C LEU A 131 28.40 -11.47 20.56
N ILE A 132 28.66 -12.57 19.86
CA ILE A 132 29.98 -13.24 19.84
C ILE A 132 31.06 -12.28 19.32
N ARG A 133 30.78 -11.56 18.22
CA ARG A 133 31.74 -10.61 17.63
C ARG A 133 32.02 -9.42 18.55
N LEU A 134 31.01 -8.90 19.24
CA LEU A 134 31.18 -7.83 20.22
C LEU A 134 32.00 -8.30 21.43
N GLU A 135 31.75 -9.50 21.94
CA GLU A 135 32.51 -10.07 23.06
C GLU A 135 33.98 -10.26 22.70
N ASN A 136 34.28 -10.76 21.49
CA ASN A 136 35.66 -10.83 20.97
C ASN A 136 36.33 -9.45 20.85
N GLY A 137 35.54 -8.39 20.68
CA GLY A 137 35.96 -6.99 20.73
C GLY A 137 36.05 -6.39 22.13
N ASN A 138 35.92 -7.19 23.19
CA ASN A 138 35.85 -6.77 24.60
C ASN A 138 34.64 -5.88 24.94
N MET A 139 33.54 -6.01 24.20
CA MET A 139 32.26 -5.37 24.51
C MET A 139 31.22 -6.42 24.87
N LYS A 140 30.98 -6.62 26.17
CA LYS A 140 29.92 -7.50 26.64
C LYS A 140 28.58 -6.78 26.63
N VAL A 141 27.58 -7.38 25.98
CA VAL A 141 26.25 -6.82 25.79
C VAL A 141 25.21 -7.89 26.09
N GLU A 142 24.19 -7.55 26.87
CA GLU A 142 23.00 -8.39 27.04
C GLU A 142 21.92 -7.92 26.05
N PRO A 143 21.27 -8.82 25.29
CA PRO A 143 20.19 -8.44 24.37
C PRO A 143 19.04 -7.73 25.07
N ASP A 144 18.57 -6.64 24.47
CA ASP A 144 17.41 -5.88 24.94
C ASP A 144 16.37 -5.81 23.81
N ASN A 145 15.20 -6.43 24.00
CA ASN A 145 14.14 -6.42 23.00
C ASN A 145 13.34 -5.10 23.11
N PRO A 146 13.44 -4.19 22.13
CA PRO A 146 12.76 -2.90 22.22
C PRO A 146 11.28 -2.96 21.82
N PHE A 147 10.76 -4.14 21.46
CA PHE A 147 9.42 -4.31 20.92
C PHE A 147 8.47 -5.00 21.91
N GLN A 148 7.18 -4.66 21.82
CA GLN A 148 6.14 -5.26 22.67
C GLN A 148 5.77 -6.69 22.27
N LYS A 149 5.99 -7.07 21.01
CA LYS A 149 5.60 -8.37 20.44
C LYS A 149 6.64 -8.82 19.43
N ASP A 150 6.89 -10.12 19.41
CA ASP A 150 7.72 -10.73 18.40
C ASP A 150 6.92 -10.95 17.10
N VAL A 151 7.64 -10.92 15.99
CA VAL A 151 7.13 -11.19 14.65
C VAL A 151 8.11 -12.10 13.93
N THR A 152 7.69 -12.70 12.83
CA THR A 152 8.59 -13.45 11.97
C THR A 152 8.62 -12.79 10.61
N LEU A 153 9.82 -12.35 10.21
CA LEU A 153 10.09 -11.83 8.89
C LEU A 153 10.94 -12.82 8.11
N ASN A 154 10.99 -12.62 6.79
CA ASN A 154 11.86 -13.37 5.91
C ASN A 154 13.22 -12.68 5.84
N LEU A 155 14.29 -13.46 5.85
CA LEU A 155 15.62 -12.94 5.57
C LEU A 155 15.70 -12.43 4.14
N TYR A 156 16.55 -11.42 3.93
CA TYR A 156 17.02 -11.01 2.59
C TYR A 156 16.00 -10.34 1.67
N GLU A 157 14.84 -9.97 2.19
CA GLU A 157 13.81 -9.20 1.47
C GLU A 157 14.21 -7.73 1.25
N SER A 158 13.48 -7.06 0.34
CA SER A 158 13.55 -5.61 0.20
C SER A 158 12.83 -4.90 1.35
N ALA A 159 13.14 -3.63 1.54
CA ALA A 159 12.53 -2.79 2.57
C ALA A 159 11.01 -2.76 2.42
N ILE A 160 10.51 -2.55 1.19
CA ILE A 160 9.07 -2.48 0.94
C ILE A 160 8.36 -3.80 1.27
N SER A 161 8.99 -4.94 0.96
CA SER A 161 8.41 -6.26 1.21
C SER A 161 8.24 -6.49 2.71
N SER A 162 9.30 -6.25 3.49
CA SER A 162 9.26 -6.34 4.95
C SER A 162 8.26 -5.36 5.56
N ARG A 163 8.22 -4.11 5.09
CA ARG A 163 7.25 -3.10 5.55
C ARG A 163 5.82 -3.55 5.30
N MET A 164 5.50 -4.01 4.09
CA MET A 164 4.15 -4.44 3.74
C MET A 164 3.69 -5.64 4.57
N ARG A 165 4.56 -6.61 4.85
CA ARG A 165 4.24 -7.73 5.75
C ARG A 165 3.92 -7.25 7.16
N LEU A 166 4.70 -6.30 7.69
CA LEU A 166 4.47 -5.71 9.01
C LEU A 166 3.16 -4.89 9.04
N MET A 167 2.90 -4.10 8.00
CA MET A 167 1.64 -3.37 7.84
C MET A 167 0.45 -4.34 7.81
N TRP A 168 0.56 -5.41 7.01
CA TRP A 168 -0.46 -6.46 6.92
C TRP A 168 -0.73 -7.08 8.29
N MET A 169 0.31 -7.51 9.03
CA MET A 169 0.18 -8.05 10.38
C MET A 169 -0.53 -7.07 11.34
N CYS A 170 -0.21 -5.77 11.25
CA CYS A 170 -0.82 -4.72 12.08
C CYS A 170 -2.30 -4.48 11.73
N MET A 171 -2.62 -4.44 10.45
CA MET A 171 -3.93 -4.07 9.92
C MET A 171 -4.93 -5.22 9.94
N ARG A 172 -4.48 -6.46 9.72
CA ARG A 172 -5.30 -7.68 9.59
C ARG A 172 -6.37 -7.81 10.67
N GLU A 173 -5.96 -7.75 11.94
CA GLU A 173 -6.88 -7.92 13.07
C GLU A 173 -7.87 -6.78 13.22
N ARG A 174 -7.52 -5.57 12.75
CA ARG A 174 -8.43 -4.42 12.75
C ARG A 174 -9.51 -4.58 11.69
N VAL A 175 -9.13 -5.02 10.49
CA VAL A 175 -10.08 -5.31 9.41
C VAL A 175 -11.01 -6.45 9.79
N LEU A 176 -10.48 -7.52 10.40
CA LEU A 176 -11.28 -8.69 10.78
C LEU A 176 -12.39 -8.36 11.79
N ARG A 177 -12.24 -7.30 12.61
CA ARG A 177 -13.28 -6.88 13.56
C ARG A 177 -14.50 -6.24 12.88
N GLU A 178 -14.32 -5.68 11.69
CA GLU A 178 -15.39 -5.09 10.90
C GLU A 178 -16.06 -6.11 9.97
N ASP A 179 -15.64 -7.38 10.02
CA ASP A 179 -16.13 -8.42 9.13
C ASP A 179 -17.63 -8.69 9.34
N VAL A 180 -18.42 -8.36 8.31
CA VAL A 180 -19.87 -8.56 8.25
C VAL A 180 -20.27 -9.87 7.57
N SER A 181 -19.32 -10.63 7.02
CA SER A 181 -19.58 -11.85 6.25
C SER A 181 -20.33 -12.92 7.05
N GLY A 182 -20.01 -13.07 8.34
CA GLY A 182 -20.67 -14.01 9.24
C GLY A 182 -22.12 -13.69 9.59
N ARG A 183 -22.63 -12.49 9.25
CA ARG A 183 -23.98 -12.04 9.64
C ARG A 183 -25.05 -12.39 8.61
N ARG A 184 -24.70 -12.67 7.35
CA ARG A 184 -25.67 -12.80 6.25
C ARG A 184 -25.35 -13.80 5.12
N ILE A 185 -24.20 -14.49 5.12
CA ILE A 185 -23.92 -15.50 4.09
C ILE A 185 -24.63 -16.81 4.44
N THR A 186 -25.79 -17.07 3.83
CA THR A 186 -26.45 -18.39 3.92
C THR A 186 -26.33 -19.21 2.62
N LYS A 187 -25.90 -18.62 1.50
CA LYS A 187 -25.81 -19.29 0.20
C LYS A 187 -24.78 -18.61 -0.72
N ALA A 188 -24.05 -19.40 -1.49
CA ALA A 188 -23.20 -18.90 -2.58
C ALA A 188 -24.05 -18.38 -3.75
N TRP A 189 -23.57 -17.35 -4.46
CA TRP A 189 -24.22 -16.86 -5.67
C TRP A 189 -24.21 -17.92 -6.78
N THR A 190 -25.31 -18.02 -7.51
CA THR A 190 -25.38 -18.73 -8.78
C THR A 190 -24.87 -17.85 -9.92
N PRO A 191 -24.43 -18.43 -11.05
CA PRO A 191 -24.02 -17.65 -12.23
C PRO A 191 -25.06 -16.63 -12.71
N SER A 192 -26.35 -16.97 -12.65
CA SER A 192 -27.43 -16.05 -13.01
C SER A 192 -27.52 -14.86 -12.05
N GLU A 193 -27.44 -15.12 -10.74
CA GLU A 193 -27.49 -14.05 -9.74
C GLU A 193 -26.27 -13.11 -9.88
N VAL A 194 -25.08 -13.63 -10.20
CA VAL A 194 -23.90 -12.79 -10.48
C VAL A 194 -24.11 -11.89 -11.69
N ASN A 195 -24.64 -12.42 -12.79
CA ASN A 195 -24.96 -11.60 -13.96
C ASN A 195 -25.97 -10.51 -13.60
N ASP A 196 -27.04 -10.85 -12.89
CA ASP A 196 -28.09 -9.91 -12.52
C ASP A 196 -27.58 -8.79 -11.59
N ILE A 197 -26.76 -9.09 -10.58
CA ILE A 197 -26.21 -8.05 -9.68
C ILE A 197 -25.25 -7.12 -10.43
N MET A 198 -24.41 -7.67 -11.31
CA MET A 198 -23.42 -6.88 -12.04
C MET A 198 -24.10 -6.02 -13.13
N ASP A 199 -25.11 -6.55 -13.81
CA ASP A 199 -25.88 -5.76 -14.80
C ASP A 199 -26.61 -4.59 -14.12
N LYS A 200 -27.19 -4.79 -12.94
CA LYS A 200 -27.86 -3.73 -12.18
C LYS A 200 -26.88 -2.69 -11.62
N ALA A 201 -25.67 -3.11 -11.23
CA ALA A 201 -24.68 -2.22 -10.64
C ALA A 201 -23.93 -1.35 -11.67
N PHE A 202 -23.74 -1.85 -12.90
CA PHE A 202 -22.79 -1.28 -13.85
C PHE A 202 -22.87 0.24 -14.04
N LEU A 203 -24.07 0.81 -14.29
CA LEU A 203 -24.20 2.23 -14.61
C LEU A 203 -23.76 3.12 -13.44
N LYS A 204 -24.28 2.84 -12.24
CA LYS A 204 -23.94 3.57 -11.02
C LYS A 204 -22.47 3.36 -10.65
N ASP A 205 -21.96 2.14 -10.81
CA ASP A 205 -20.58 1.80 -10.47
C ASP A 205 -19.59 2.48 -11.41
N ALA A 206 -19.85 2.49 -12.72
CA ALA A 206 -19.03 3.17 -13.71
C ALA A 206 -18.93 4.67 -13.43
N ALA A 207 -20.08 5.34 -13.25
CA ALA A 207 -20.12 6.77 -12.94
C ALA A 207 -19.35 7.08 -11.64
N SER A 208 -19.60 6.32 -10.57
CA SER A 208 -18.99 6.56 -9.26
C SER A 208 -17.48 6.25 -9.23
N THR A 209 -17.08 5.10 -9.79
CA THR A 209 -15.68 4.65 -9.81
C THR A 209 -14.80 5.55 -10.65
N LEU A 210 -15.29 6.03 -11.79
CA LEU A 210 -14.52 6.89 -12.68
C LEU A 210 -14.50 8.35 -12.20
N CYS A 211 -15.58 8.85 -11.58
CA CYS A 211 -15.55 10.14 -10.87
C CYS A 211 -14.51 10.19 -9.74
N LEU A 212 -14.34 9.09 -8.99
CA LEU A 212 -13.26 8.98 -7.99
C LEU A 212 -11.84 9.06 -8.59
N GLN A 213 -11.69 8.98 -9.91
CA GLN A 213 -10.42 9.17 -10.64
C GLN A 213 -10.41 10.48 -11.43
N GLU A 214 -11.22 11.46 -11.01
CA GLU A 214 -11.33 12.79 -11.62
C GLU A 214 -11.85 12.77 -13.07
N MET A 215 -12.47 11.66 -13.51
CA MET A 215 -13.11 11.56 -14.82
C MET A 215 -14.58 11.95 -14.71
N ASN A 216 -15.08 12.76 -15.64
CA ASN A 216 -16.45 13.27 -15.62
C ASN A 216 -17.41 12.30 -16.34
N VAL A 217 -17.62 11.12 -15.75
CA VAL A 217 -18.48 10.07 -16.31
C VAL A 217 -19.84 10.06 -15.62
N THR A 218 -20.90 10.14 -16.42
CA THR A 218 -22.30 10.08 -15.94
C THR A 218 -22.92 8.72 -16.24
N GLU A 219 -24.00 8.36 -15.53
CA GLU A 219 -24.77 7.15 -15.86
C GLU A 219 -25.35 7.21 -17.28
N ALA A 220 -25.65 8.40 -17.80
CA ALA A 220 -26.10 8.59 -19.17
C ALA A 220 -25.02 8.21 -20.19
N LEU A 221 -23.77 8.67 -19.96
CA LEU A 221 -22.63 8.27 -20.78
C LEU A 221 -22.37 6.76 -20.71
N ALA A 222 -22.36 6.20 -19.49
CA ALA A 222 -22.20 4.76 -19.29
C ALA A 222 -23.27 3.94 -20.02
N ARG A 223 -24.52 4.42 -20.01
CA ARG A 223 -25.63 3.80 -20.73
C ARG A 223 -25.42 3.85 -22.24
N SER A 224 -25.07 5.01 -22.80
CA SER A 224 -24.75 5.14 -24.22
C SER A 224 -23.68 4.14 -24.64
N VAL A 225 -22.57 4.07 -23.89
CA VAL A 225 -21.46 3.14 -24.18
C VAL A 225 -21.91 1.69 -24.18
N VAL A 226 -22.75 1.27 -23.23
CA VAL A 226 -23.32 -0.10 -23.17
C VAL A 226 -24.25 -0.39 -24.35
N GLU A 227 -25.11 0.56 -24.72
CA GLU A 227 -26.08 0.37 -25.81
C GLU A 227 -25.42 0.26 -27.19
N GLY A 228 -24.23 0.85 -27.36
CA GLY A 228 -23.42 0.74 -28.58
C GLY A 228 -24.03 1.44 -29.80
N LYS A 229 -25.04 2.30 -29.62
CA LYS A 229 -25.74 3.03 -30.68
C LYS A 229 -25.31 4.50 -30.75
N TRP A 230 -24.00 4.73 -30.89
CA TRP A 230 -23.40 6.06 -30.92
C TRP A 230 -22.26 6.12 -31.94
N GLU A 231 -21.96 7.33 -32.40
CA GLU A 231 -20.77 7.62 -33.20
C GLU A 231 -19.70 8.20 -32.27
N TYR A 232 -18.45 7.71 -32.38
CA TYR A 232 -17.39 8.05 -31.44
C TYR A 232 -17.14 9.55 -31.39
N GLU A 233 -17.05 10.19 -32.56
CA GLU A 233 -16.79 11.62 -32.70
C GLU A 233 -17.91 12.47 -32.06
N VAL A 234 -19.17 12.05 -32.21
CA VAL A 234 -20.32 12.76 -31.63
C VAL A 234 -20.31 12.63 -30.11
N LEU A 235 -20.12 11.42 -29.59
CA LEU A 235 -20.09 11.17 -28.15
C LEU A 235 -18.91 11.90 -27.49
N CYS A 236 -17.76 11.98 -28.16
CA CYS A 236 -16.59 12.73 -27.70
C CYS A 236 -16.83 14.24 -27.66
N GLN A 237 -17.62 14.80 -28.58
CA GLN A 237 -18.00 16.22 -28.54
C GLN A 237 -18.87 16.54 -27.32
N GLU A 238 -19.72 15.60 -26.90
CA GLU A 238 -20.64 15.79 -25.77
C GLU A 238 -19.96 15.54 -24.42
N ALA A 239 -19.15 14.49 -24.32
CA ALA A 239 -18.62 14.00 -23.05
C ALA A 239 -17.09 14.15 -22.89
N GLY A 240 -16.36 14.40 -23.97
CA GLY A 240 -14.89 14.45 -24.01
C GLY A 240 -14.26 13.08 -24.26
N GLU A 241 -13.21 13.05 -25.09
CA GLU A 241 -12.52 11.82 -25.53
C GLU A 241 -12.02 10.96 -24.35
N GLU A 242 -11.48 11.60 -23.32
CA GLU A 242 -10.98 10.91 -22.13
C GLU A 242 -12.09 10.16 -21.38
N ASN A 243 -13.24 10.80 -21.19
CA ASN A 243 -14.37 10.22 -20.47
C ASN A 243 -15.01 9.08 -21.27
N VAL A 244 -15.08 9.22 -22.60
CA VAL A 244 -15.55 8.17 -23.49
C VAL A 244 -14.62 6.96 -23.44
N ALA A 245 -13.30 7.17 -23.61
CA ALA A 245 -12.31 6.11 -23.55
C ALA A 245 -12.28 5.42 -22.17
N ALA A 246 -12.37 6.17 -21.08
CA ALA A 246 -12.48 5.65 -19.72
C ALA A 246 -13.70 4.74 -19.55
N THR A 247 -14.86 5.19 -20.04
CA THR A 247 -16.12 4.45 -19.92
C THR A 247 -16.08 3.17 -20.76
N MET A 248 -15.55 3.23 -21.98
CA MET A 248 -15.35 2.05 -22.84
C MET A 248 -14.40 1.04 -22.20
N GLY A 249 -13.27 1.51 -21.66
CA GLY A 249 -12.26 0.66 -21.04
C GLY A 249 -12.80 0.01 -19.77
N TYR A 250 -13.54 0.78 -18.97
CA TYR A 250 -14.22 0.27 -17.78
C TYR A 250 -15.25 -0.80 -18.12
N LEU A 251 -16.06 -0.62 -19.16
CA LEU A 251 -17.00 -1.65 -19.63
C LEU A 251 -16.28 -2.96 -19.99
N GLU A 252 -15.15 -2.89 -20.69
CA GLU A 252 -14.40 -4.09 -21.07
C GLU A 252 -13.77 -4.79 -19.88
N ALA A 253 -13.13 -4.04 -18.97
CA ALA A 253 -12.57 -4.59 -17.75
C ALA A 253 -13.66 -5.19 -16.83
N TYR A 254 -14.85 -4.57 -16.77
CA TYR A 254 -16.00 -5.07 -16.02
C TYR A 254 -16.50 -6.42 -16.56
N ARG A 255 -16.52 -6.59 -17.89
CA ARG A 255 -16.88 -7.86 -18.55
C ARG A 255 -15.84 -8.96 -18.31
N LEU A 256 -14.55 -8.62 -18.34
CA LEU A 256 -13.49 -9.56 -18.00
C LEU A 256 -13.58 -9.98 -16.53
N ALA A 257 -13.74 -9.02 -15.61
CA ALA A 257 -13.92 -9.31 -14.19
C ALA A 257 -15.14 -10.22 -13.95
N ARG A 258 -16.26 -9.98 -14.63
CA ARG A 258 -17.43 -10.87 -14.60
C ARG A 258 -17.08 -12.30 -15.00
N THR A 259 -16.33 -12.46 -16.10
CA THR A 259 -15.90 -13.77 -16.59
C THR A 259 -15.02 -14.48 -15.55
N ASP A 260 -14.06 -13.77 -14.96
CA ASP A 260 -13.17 -14.31 -13.92
C ASP A 260 -13.91 -14.67 -12.62
N ILE A 261 -14.91 -13.88 -12.23
CA ILE A 261 -15.79 -14.19 -11.07
C ILE A 261 -16.58 -15.47 -11.33
N LEU A 262 -17.18 -15.61 -12.52
CA LEU A 262 -17.95 -16.80 -12.90
C LEU A 262 -17.06 -18.06 -12.96
N ASP A 263 -15.86 -17.93 -13.51
CA ASP A 263 -14.86 -19.01 -13.53
C ASP A 263 -14.49 -19.44 -12.10
N SER A 264 -14.25 -18.48 -11.21
CA SER A 264 -13.97 -18.70 -9.78
C SER A 264 -15.09 -19.44 -9.07
N LEU A 265 -16.36 -19.03 -9.26
CA LEU A 265 -17.52 -19.70 -8.65
C LEU A 265 -17.75 -21.11 -9.17
N SER A 266 -17.33 -21.41 -10.41
CA SER A 266 -17.43 -22.74 -10.99
C SER A 266 -16.28 -23.69 -10.59
N GLY A 267 -15.32 -23.19 -9.81
CA GLY A 267 -14.13 -23.93 -9.37
C GLY A 267 -12.97 -23.92 -10.37
N GLY A 268 -13.03 -23.10 -11.43
CA GLY A 268 -11.96 -22.94 -12.41
C GLY A 268 -10.81 -22.04 -11.93
N CYS A 269 -11.08 -21.16 -10.95
CA CYS A 269 -10.08 -20.29 -10.32
C CYS A 269 -10.30 -20.23 -8.80
N GLU A 270 -9.25 -20.39 -7.99
CA GLU A 270 -9.38 -20.11 -6.57
C GLU A 270 -9.52 -18.59 -6.37
N PRO A 271 -10.45 -18.09 -5.53
CA PRO A 271 -10.61 -16.65 -5.34
C PRO A 271 -9.32 -15.92 -4.96
N GLN A 272 -8.38 -16.59 -4.30
CA GLN A 272 -7.05 -16.09 -3.97
C GLN A 272 -6.25 -15.69 -5.22
N LYS A 273 -6.45 -16.37 -6.36
CA LYS A 273 -5.73 -16.18 -7.62
C LYS A 273 -6.36 -15.11 -8.52
N LEU A 274 -7.50 -14.54 -8.14
CA LEU A 274 -8.09 -13.42 -8.90
C LEU A 274 -7.14 -12.22 -9.02
N PHE A 275 -6.21 -12.05 -8.08
CA PHE A 275 -5.20 -11.01 -8.16
C PHE A 275 -4.31 -11.13 -9.41
N GLU A 276 -4.04 -12.37 -9.87
CA GLU A 276 -3.27 -12.64 -11.09
C GLU A 276 -3.96 -12.08 -12.35
N ARG A 277 -5.29 -11.89 -12.31
CA ARG A 277 -6.10 -11.40 -13.44
C ARG A 277 -6.07 -9.88 -13.61
N ILE A 278 -5.63 -9.12 -12.59
CA ILE A 278 -5.63 -7.64 -12.59
C ILE A 278 -4.86 -7.07 -13.79
N LYS A 279 -3.79 -7.74 -14.24
CA LYS A 279 -3.03 -7.34 -15.44
C LYS A 279 -3.91 -7.31 -16.70
N GLY A 280 -4.78 -8.30 -16.86
CA GLY A 280 -5.74 -8.36 -17.97
C GLY A 280 -6.79 -7.24 -17.88
N TRP A 281 -7.32 -7.00 -16.67
CA TRP A 281 -8.27 -5.90 -16.45
C TRP A 281 -7.65 -4.54 -16.75
N HIS A 282 -6.41 -4.31 -16.34
CA HIS A 282 -5.67 -3.10 -16.70
C HIS A 282 -5.51 -2.95 -18.20
N THR A 283 -5.12 -4.01 -18.92
CA THR A 283 -5.02 -3.95 -20.39
C THR A 283 -6.35 -3.57 -21.02
N ALA A 284 -7.46 -4.14 -20.57
CA ALA A 284 -8.80 -3.78 -21.04
C ALA A 284 -9.18 -2.32 -20.73
N LEU A 285 -8.91 -1.83 -19.51
CA LEU A 285 -9.13 -0.43 -19.13
C LEU A 285 -8.38 0.53 -20.05
N MET A 286 -7.14 0.19 -20.39
CA MET A 286 -6.24 1.09 -21.10
C MET A 286 -6.34 1.01 -22.63
N GLN A 287 -6.98 -0.04 -23.17
CA GLN A 287 -7.03 -0.26 -24.62
C GLN A 287 -7.69 0.90 -25.37
N PRO A 288 -8.85 1.46 -24.95
CA PRO A 288 -9.44 2.59 -25.67
C PRO A 288 -8.57 3.86 -25.62
N PHE A 289 -7.86 4.11 -24.51
CA PHE A 289 -6.90 5.21 -24.45
C PHE A 289 -5.78 5.03 -25.48
N ARG A 290 -5.29 3.80 -25.66
CA ARG A 290 -4.27 3.45 -26.64
C ARG A 290 -4.78 3.62 -28.08
N ASP A 291 -5.97 3.09 -28.37
CA ASP A 291 -6.55 3.11 -29.72
C ASP A 291 -6.78 4.54 -30.22
N HIS A 292 -7.06 5.47 -29.29
CA HIS A 292 -7.27 6.89 -29.59
C HIS A 292 -6.05 7.78 -29.28
N GLY A 293 -4.90 7.21 -28.88
CA GLY A 293 -3.66 7.95 -28.67
C GLY A 293 -3.72 9.01 -27.56
N LEU A 294 -4.53 8.76 -26.51
CA LEU A 294 -4.84 9.76 -25.47
C LEU A 294 -3.77 9.88 -24.38
N LEU A 295 -2.84 8.93 -24.29
CA LEU A 295 -1.77 8.90 -23.29
C LEU A 295 -0.43 8.52 -23.93
N GLU A 296 0.66 8.90 -23.25
CA GLU A 296 2.01 8.46 -23.59
C GLU A 296 2.16 6.94 -23.45
N ASP A 297 3.03 6.32 -24.27
CA ASP A 297 3.24 4.87 -24.29
C ASP A 297 3.58 4.26 -22.91
N GLU A 298 4.33 5.01 -22.09
CA GLU A 298 4.72 4.58 -20.75
C GLU A 298 3.53 4.48 -19.79
N SER A 299 2.43 5.19 -20.04
CA SER A 299 1.20 5.13 -19.23
C SER A 299 0.47 3.79 -19.36
N TYR A 300 0.72 3.03 -20.42
CA TYR A 300 0.07 1.73 -20.66
C TYR A 300 0.81 0.55 -20.04
N ARG A 301 1.95 0.78 -19.36
CA ARG A 301 2.66 -0.28 -18.65
C ARG A 301 1.91 -0.65 -17.38
N PHE A 302 1.91 -1.94 -17.04
CA PHE A 302 1.33 -2.39 -15.79
C PHE A 302 2.13 -1.95 -14.56
N TYR A 303 3.46 -1.90 -14.65
CA TYR A 303 4.29 -1.28 -13.61
C TYR A 303 4.81 0.05 -14.14
N ARG A 304 4.47 1.12 -13.42
CA ARG A 304 5.02 2.44 -13.70
C ARG A 304 6.53 2.44 -13.50
N ARG A 305 7.22 3.23 -14.30
CA ARG A 305 8.68 3.46 -14.21
C ARG A 305 9.05 4.86 -13.73
N LYS A 306 8.04 5.70 -13.49
CA LYS A 306 8.18 7.05 -12.96
C LYS A 306 7.60 7.07 -11.55
N GLU A 307 8.10 8.00 -10.73
CA GLU A 307 7.54 8.25 -9.42
C GLU A 307 6.08 8.71 -9.52
N GLY A 308 5.26 8.21 -8.61
CA GLY A 308 3.87 8.60 -8.47
C GLY A 308 3.70 9.59 -7.33
N PHE A 309 2.77 10.51 -7.46
CA PHE A 309 2.33 11.41 -6.40
C PHE A 309 0.81 11.50 -6.43
N VAL A 310 0.19 11.47 -5.25
CA VAL A 310 -1.26 11.63 -5.12
C VAL A 310 -1.53 13.05 -4.64
N ILE A 311 -2.29 13.82 -5.42
CA ILE A 311 -2.60 15.21 -5.09
C ILE A 311 -3.42 15.24 -3.79
N GLY A 312 -3.00 16.07 -2.84
CA GLY A 312 -3.69 16.24 -1.55
C GLY A 312 -3.44 15.12 -0.53
N SER A 313 -2.53 14.20 -0.81
CA SER A 313 -2.10 13.13 0.10
C SER A 313 -0.75 13.46 0.72
N ASP A 314 -0.59 13.17 2.01
CA ASP A 314 0.70 13.12 2.71
C ASP A 314 1.34 11.71 2.57
N HIS A 315 0.80 10.82 1.73
CA HIS A 315 1.42 9.56 1.32
C HIS A 315 2.06 9.66 -0.06
N ILE A 316 3.35 9.36 -0.13
CA ILE A 316 4.09 9.11 -1.36
C ILE A 316 4.00 7.60 -1.67
N PRO A 317 3.40 7.21 -2.81
CA PRO A 317 3.37 5.82 -3.23
C PRO A 317 4.75 5.18 -3.32
N VAL A 318 4.78 3.85 -3.31
CA VAL A 318 6.00 3.02 -3.37
C VAL A 318 6.95 3.48 -4.49
N GLY A 319 8.25 3.51 -4.27
CA GLY A 319 9.20 3.90 -5.34
C GLY A 319 9.02 3.07 -6.61
N ALA A 320 9.17 3.68 -7.79
CA ALA A 320 8.89 2.99 -9.06
C ALA A 320 9.70 1.69 -9.23
N ASP A 321 10.94 1.69 -8.75
CA ASP A 321 11.84 0.53 -8.77
C ASP A 321 11.42 -0.58 -7.78
N GLU A 322 10.67 -0.23 -6.73
CA GLU A 322 10.20 -1.13 -5.67
C GLU A 322 8.78 -1.68 -5.94
N VAL A 323 8.04 -1.12 -6.92
CA VAL A 323 6.69 -1.57 -7.28
C VAL A 323 6.62 -3.07 -7.60
N PRO A 324 7.55 -3.69 -8.37
CA PRO A 324 7.50 -5.12 -8.63
C PRO A 324 7.56 -5.95 -7.33
N ALA A 325 8.51 -5.65 -6.44
CA ALA A 325 8.67 -6.36 -5.16
C ALA A 325 7.45 -6.17 -4.25
N ALA A 326 6.87 -4.97 -4.24
CA ALA A 326 5.64 -4.68 -3.50
C ALA A 326 4.45 -5.51 -4.02
N MET A 327 4.29 -5.60 -5.34
CA MET A 327 3.21 -6.35 -5.97
C MET A 327 3.35 -7.86 -5.78
N ASP A 328 4.57 -8.40 -5.88
CA ASP A 328 4.85 -9.82 -5.59
C ASP A 328 4.55 -10.13 -4.11
N THR A 329 4.96 -9.24 -3.20
CA THR A 329 4.64 -9.37 -1.77
C THR A 329 3.13 -9.33 -1.52
N LEU A 330 2.40 -8.44 -2.20
CA LEU A 330 0.94 -8.37 -2.08
C LEU A 330 0.29 -9.67 -2.55
N GLU A 331 0.71 -10.22 -3.69
CA GLU A 331 0.21 -11.50 -4.21
C GLU A 331 0.38 -12.63 -3.20
N GLU A 332 1.57 -12.75 -2.59
CA GLU A 332 1.82 -13.75 -1.55
C GLU A 332 0.94 -13.57 -0.30
N LEU A 333 0.78 -12.31 0.17
CA LEU A 333 -0.07 -12.00 1.32
C LEU A 333 -1.54 -12.36 1.04
N LEU A 334 -2.02 -12.08 -0.17
CA LEU A 334 -3.37 -12.41 -0.60
C LEU A 334 -3.57 -13.93 -0.74
N ALA A 335 -2.58 -14.64 -1.28
CA ALA A 335 -2.60 -16.11 -1.36
C ALA A 335 -2.62 -16.77 0.03
N GLY A 336 -1.91 -16.18 1.01
CA GLY A 336 -1.86 -16.65 2.38
C GLY A 336 -3.09 -16.32 3.24
N GLU A 337 -3.90 -15.32 2.86
CA GLU A 337 -5.04 -14.88 3.66
C GLU A 337 -6.26 -15.79 3.50
N ARG A 338 -6.70 -16.37 4.63
CA ARG A 338 -7.82 -17.31 4.69
C ARG A 338 -9.18 -16.63 4.89
N LYS A 339 -9.20 -15.39 5.39
CA LYS A 339 -10.43 -14.63 5.65
C LYS A 339 -10.77 -13.78 4.42
N PRO A 340 -11.87 -14.10 3.70
CA PRO A 340 -12.17 -13.43 2.44
C PRO A 340 -12.38 -11.94 2.56
N PHE A 341 -13.09 -11.49 3.60
CA PHE A 341 -13.31 -10.07 3.85
C PHE A 341 -11.99 -9.32 4.05
N VAL A 342 -11.08 -9.89 4.84
CA VAL A 342 -9.73 -9.33 5.04
C VAL A 342 -8.97 -9.27 3.72
N ARG A 343 -8.99 -10.34 2.93
CA ARG A 343 -8.31 -10.41 1.63
C ARG A 343 -8.85 -9.35 0.66
N ALA A 344 -10.17 -9.17 0.60
CA ALA A 344 -10.83 -8.17 -0.23
C ALA A 344 -10.42 -6.75 0.17
N VAL A 345 -10.57 -6.41 1.45
CA VAL A 345 -10.32 -5.06 1.98
C VAL A 345 -8.83 -4.71 1.91
N LEU A 346 -7.94 -5.57 2.42
CA LEU A 346 -6.52 -5.27 2.39
C LEU A 346 -5.94 -5.32 0.98
N GLY A 347 -6.38 -6.24 0.11
CA GLY A 347 -5.91 -6.26 -1.27
C GLY A 347 -6.26 -4.98 -2.03
N ALA A 348 -7.49 -4.47 -1.86
CA ALA A 348 -7.90 -3.19 -2.45
C ALA A 348 -7.09 -2.01 -1.86
N PHE A 349 -6.94 -1.97 -0.54
CA PHE A 349 -6.16 -0.93 0.14
C PHE A 349 -4.69 -0.91 -0.33
N PHE A 350 -4.04 -2.08 -0.38
CA PHE A 350 -2.63 -2.14 -0.78
C PHE A 350 -2.41 -1.79 -2.26
N LEU A 351 -3.38 -2.05 -3.15
CA LEU A 351 -3.31 -1.52 -4.52
C LEU A 351 -3.25 0.01 -4.52
N GLU A 352 -4.09 0.67 -3.72
CA GLU A 352 -4.07 2.14 -3.59
C GLU A 352 -2.83 2.68 -2.86
N TYR A 353 -2.28 1.92 -1.90
CA TYR A 353 -1.02 2.26 -1.22
C TYR A 353 0.20 2.17 -2.17
N ILE A 354 0.23 1.15 -3.02
CA ILE A 354 1.35 0.89 -3.95
C ILE A 354 1.30 1.82 -5.18
N GLN A 355 0.10 2.05 -5.73
CA GLN A 355 -0.10 2.71 -7.01
C GLN A 355 0.77 2.09 -8.12
N PRO A 356 0.54 0.82 -8.51
CA PRO A 356 1.43 0.14 -9.46
C PRO A 356 1.32 0.68 -10.89
N VAL A 357 0.15 1.21 -11.27
CA VAL A 357 -0.19 1.68 -12.61
C VAL A 357 -0.41 3.19 -12.64
N HIS A 358 -0.32 3.80 -13.82
CA HIS A 358 -0.67 5.20 -14.01
C HIS A 358 -2.20 5.36 -14.13
N LYS A 359 -2.78 6.37 -13.47
CA LYS A 359 -4.17 6.86 -13.63
C LYS A 359 -5.31 5.94 -13.17
N VAL A 360 -5.20 4.61 -13.27
CA VAL A 360 -6.34 3.69 -13.09
C VAL A 360 -6.21 2.74 -11.90
N THR A 361 -5.27 2.98 -10.97
CA THR A 361 -5.09 2.13 -9.78
C THR A 361 -6.37 2.01 -8.96
N GLY A 362 -7.07 3.11 -8.68
CA GLY A 362 -8.28 3.08 -7.87
C GLY A 362 -9.41 2.28 -8.52
N VAL A 363 -9.50 2.31 -9.86
CA VAL A 363 -10.45 1.50 -10.64
C VAL A 363 -10.15 0.01 -10.43
N LEU A 364 -8.88 -0.39 -10.56
CA LEU A 364 -8.45 -1.77 -10.34
C LEU A 364 -8.67 -2.22 -8.90
N ALA A 365 -8.40 -1.36 -7.92
CA ALA A 365 -8.62 -1.64 -6.51
C ALA A 365 -10.09 -1.95 -6.21
N ARG A 366 -11.02 -1.14 -6.75
CA ARG A 366 -12.47 -1.35 -6.58
C ARG A 366 -12.99 -2.55 -7.36
N LEU A 367 -12.51 -2.80 -8.58
CA LEU A 367 -12.83 -4.03 -9.33
C LEU A 367 -12.35 -5.28 -8.58
N TYR A 368 -11.12 -5.26 -8.04
CA TYR A 368 -10.60 -6.36 -7.23
C TYR A 368 -11.41 -6.57 -5.96
N LEU A 369 -11.72 -5.50 -5.23
CA LEU A 369 -12.55 -5.52 -4.03
C LEU A 369 -13.87 -6.24 -4.31
N ASN A 370 -14.63 -5.75 -5.30
CA ASN A 370 -15.92 -6.31 -5.66
C ASN A 370 -15.82 -7.75 -6.16
N SER A 371 -14.79 -8.09 -6.93
CA SER A 371 -14.57 -9.46 -7.38
C SER A 371 -14.36 -10.43 -6.20
N GLN A 372 -13.57 -10.03 -5.19
CA GLN A 372 -13.40 -10.83 -3.96
C GLN A 372 -14.71 -10.95 -3.16
N LEU A 373 -15.47 -9.86 -3.03
CA LEU A 373 -16.75 -9.85 -2.30
C LEU A 373 -17.75 -10.81 -2.96
N VAL A 374 -17.97 -10.67 -4.28
CA VAL A 374 -18.91 -11.51 -5.03
C VAL A 374 -18.48 -12.98 -4.99
N CYS A 375 -17.20 -13.30 -5.14
CA CYS A 375 -16.74 -14.70 -5.02
C CYS A 375 -17.01 -15.34 -3.65
N HIS A 376 -17.35 -14.55 -2.63
CA HIS A 376 -17.66 -15.05 -1.28
C HIS A 376 -19.11 -14.83 -0.87
N GLY A 377 -20.02 -14.63 -1.82
CA GLY A 377 -21.44 -14.50 -1.52
C GLY A 377 -21.84 -13.15 -0.94
N LEU A 378 -20.97 -12.14 -1.05
CA LEU A 378 -21.29 -10.76 -0.68
C LEU A 378 -21.75 -9.98 -1.93
N PRO A 379 -22.58 -8.94 -1.77
CA PRO A 379 -23.03 -8.13 -2.89
C PRO A 379 -21.88 -7.34 -3.54
N TRP A 380 -22.07 -6.99 -4.80
CA TRP A 380 -21.31 -5.91 -5.43
C TRP A 380 -21.65 -4.58 -4.73
N ILE A 381 -20.64 -3.80 -4.38
CA ILE A 381 -20.80 -2.49 -3.73
C ILE A 381 -20.33 -1.36 -4.64
N THR A 382 -20.95 -0.19 -4.47
CA THR A 382 -20.57 1.04 -5.17
C THR A 382 -20.39 2.15 -4.16
N VAL A 383 -19.23 2.80 -4.17
CA VAL A 383 -18.97 3.97 -3.33
C VAL A 383 -19.66 5.18 -3.98
N GLY A 384 -20.87 5.49 -3.51
CA GLY A 384 -21.67 6.62 -4.00
C GLY A 384 -21.03 7.97 -3.68
N GLU A 385 -21.53 9.03 -4.33
CA GLU A 385 -21.06 10.41 -4.19
C GLU A 385 -20.96 10.86 -2.72
N GLU A 386 -21.94 10.46 -1.91
CA GLU A 386 -22.03 10.76 -0.48
C GLU A 386 -20.90 10.16 0.36
N ASP A 387 -20.26 9.09 -0.12
CA ASP A 387 -19.22 8.34 0.60
C ASP A 387 -17.82 8.54 -0.01
N GLN A 388 -17.68 9.28 -1.11
CA GLN A 388 -16.38 9.47 -1.80
C GLN A 388 -15.33 10.17 -0.93
N SER A 389 -15.72 11.22 -0.19
CA SER A 389 -14.80 11.92 0.71
C SER A 389 -14.33 11.03 1.86
N ASP A 390 -15.24 10.24 2.42
CA ASP A 390 -14.91 9.30 3.49
C ASP A 390 -14.05 8.14 2.99
N TYR A 391 -14.26 7.67 1.76
CA TYR A 391 -13.39 6.71 1.09
C TYR A 391 -11.97 7.22 0.99
N GLN A 392 -11.76 8.38 0.35
CA GLN A 392 -10.43 8.97 0.16
C GLN A 392 -9.73 9.23 1.49
N ARG A 393 -10.44 9.81 2.47
CA ARG A 393 -9.87 10.06 3.81
C ARG A 393 -9.46 8.77 4.51
N SER A 394 -10.26 7.71 4.38
CA SER A 394 -9.96 6.44 5.04
C SER A 394 -8.77 5.69 4.40
N VAL A 395 -8.55 5.84 3.09
CA VAL A 395 -7.34 5.34 2.41
C VAL A 395 -6.11 6.13 2.85
N GLU A 396 -6.23 7.46 2.96
CA GLU A 396 -5.17 8.34 3.45
C GLU A 396 -4.76 7.98 4.89
N GLU A 397 -5.72 7.87 5.80
CA GLU A 397 -5.49 7.48 7.20
C GLU A 397 -4.86 6.08 7.32
N GLY A 398 -5.27 5.15 6.46
CA GLY A 398 -4.65 3.83 6.36
C GLY A 398 -3.19 3.89 5.91
N SER A 399 -2.88 4.75 4.95
CA SER A 399 -1.56 4.87 4.31
C SER A 399 -0.55 5.58 5.21
N VAL A 400 -0.96 6.68 5.84
CA VAL A 400 -0.11 7.53 6.69
C VAL A 400 -0.08 7.04 8.14
N ASN A 401 -1.24 6.77 8.73
CA ASN A 401 -1.37 6.52 10.18
C ASN A 401 -1.57 5.04 10.53
N LEU A 402 -1.48 4.14 9.54
CA LEU A 402 -1.80 2.71 9.68
C LEU A 402 -3.23 2.46 10.19
N PHE A 403 -4.12 3.46 10.06
CA PHE A 403 -5.46 3.44 10.63
C PHE A 403 -6.50 2.89 9.64
N ILE A 404 -6.36 1.60 9.30
CA ILE A 404 -7.22 0.91 8.33
C ILE A 404 -8.69 0.76 8.75
N HIS A 405 -9.02 1.00 10.02
CA HIS A 405 -10.34 0.71 10.59
C HIS A 405 -11.47 1.47 9.87
N ASN A 406 -11.25 2.75 9.54
CA ASN A 406 -12.26 3.55 8.85
C ASN A 406 -12.56 3.01 7.45
N PHE A 407 -11.54 2.55 6.72
CA PHE A 407 -11.71 1.96 5.40
C PHE A 407 -12.50 0.66 5.49
N ALA A 408 -12.11 -0.25 6.40
CA ALA A 408 -12.82 -1.52 6.61
C ALA A 408 -14.28 -1.32 7.03
N LYS A 409 -14.54 -0.34 7.92
CA LYS A 409 -15.88 0.02 8.37
C LYS A 409 -16.72 0.62 7.24
N LEU A 410 -16.15 1.45 6.38
CA LEU A 410 -16.83 1.98 5.21
C LEU A 410 -17.25 0.85 4.26
N ILE A 411 -16.35 -0.10 3.96
CA ILE A 411 -16.67 -1.27 3.12
C ILE A 411 -17.77 -2.12 3.77
N ALA A 412 -17.71 -2.36 5.07
CA ALA A 412 -18.75 -3.08 5.80
C ALA A 412 -20.12 -2.38 5.70
N LYS A 413 -20.16 -1.05 5.87
CA LYS A 413 -21.37 -0.23 5.69
C LYS A 413 -21.93 -0.38 4.27
N GLN A 414 -21.08 -0.29 3.24
CA GLN A 414 -21.52 -0.45 1.85
C GLN A 414 -22.13 -1.82 1.58
N ILE A 415 -21.53 -2.88 2.12
CA ILE A 415 -22.06 -4.25 2.03
C ILE A 415 -23.44 -4.34 2.67
N GLU A 416 -23.62 -3.78 3.87
CA GLU A 416 -24.90 -3.78 4.57
C GLU A 416 -25.98 -3.03 3.78
N THR A 417 -25.66 -1.85 3.24
CA THR A 417 -26.54 -1.05 2.38
C THR A 417 -26.97 -1.83 1.14
N ALA A 418 -26.01 -2.36 0.37
CA ALA A 418 -26.28 -3.12 -0.84
C ALA A 418 -27.14 -4.36 -0.55
N THR A 419 -26.89 -5.04 0.58
CA THR A 419 -27.70 -6.20 1.00
C THR A 419 -29.15 -5.81 1.28
N VAL A 420 -29.39 -4.66 1.91
CA VAL A 420 -30.76 -4.17 2.18
C VAL A 420 -31.47 -3.79 0.88
N GLU A 421 -30.79 -3.14 -0.06
CA GLU A 421 -31.36 -2.78 -1.36
C GLU A 421 -31.78 -4.00 -2.18
N MET A 422 -30.93 -5.04 -2.18
CA MET A 422 -31.26 -6.32 -2.82
C MET A 422 -32.50 -6.98 -2.21
N SER A 423 -32.63 -6.96 -0.88
CA SER A 423 -33.79 -7.56 -0.19
C SER A 423 -35.12 -6.87 -0.48
N LYS A 424 -35.11 -5.61 -0.95
CA LYS A 424 -36.31 -4.85 -1.34
C LYS A 424 -36.73 -5.08 -2.80
N SER A 425 -35.84 -5.69 -3.59
CA SER A 425 -36.02 -5.91 -5.04
C SER A 425 -36.41 -7.36 -5.38
N CYS A 426 -36.42 -8.25 -4.39
CA CYS A 426 -37.10 -9.55 -4.41
C CYS A 426 -38.49 -9.42 -3.78
#